data_AF-A0A822C121-F1
#
_entry.id   AF-A0A822C121-F1
#
_cell.length_a   1.000
_cell.length_b   1.000
_cell.length_c   1.000
_cell.angle_alpha   90.00
_cell.angle_beta   90.00
_cell.angle_gamma   90.00
#
_symmetry.space_group_name_H-M   'P 1'
#
loop_
_entity.id
_entity.type
_entity.pdbx_description
1 polymer ?
#
loop_
_entity_poly.entity_id
_entity_poly.type
_entity_poly.pdbx_seq_one_letter_code
_entity_poly.pdbx_strand_id
1 'polypeptide(L)'
;QRDRDPKFNNTWKSGGVSTIQGYGSNSTYGKYLVRQRVDPGKWHTMGVEWTPGKLVYTIDDQVWGTVQSNYVPNISMGLALQTQAGTTSSNWNPIPNNSTPSMVQMQVDWVVIYAWNPQQTS
;
A
#
# COMPACT_ATOMS: atom_id res chain seq x y z
N GLN A 1 13.59 7.39 12.93
CA GLN A 1 13.29 8.17 14.14
C GLN A 1 12.20 7.43 14.89
N ARG A 2 12.31 7.31 16.23
CA ARG A 2 11.45 6.44 17.06
C ARG A 2 10.15 7.16 17.41
N ASP A 3 9.08 6.92 16.67
CA ASP A 3 7.78 7.53 16.99
C ASP A 3 7.05 6.70 18.06
N ARG A 4 7.42 6.92 19.32
CA ARG A 4 6.60 6.55 20.49
C ARG A 4 5.62 7.68 20.71
N ASP A 5 4.36 7.53 20.35
CA ASP A 5 3.31 8.49 20.71
C ASP A 5 2.59 8.02 21.99
N PRO A 6 2.79 8.70 23.13
CA PRO A 6 2.17 8.35 24.41
C PRO A 6 0.63 8.44 24.41
N LYS A 7 0.01 9.12 23.43
CA LYS A 7 -1.44 9.28 23.36
C LYS A 7 -2.17 8.03 22.87
N PHE A 8 -1.46 7.03 22.36
CA PHE A 8 -2.04 5.82 21.76
C PHE A 8 -1.52 4.52 22.39
N ASN A 9 -1.15 4.57 23.67
CA ASN A 9 -0.85 3.40 24.51
C ASN A 9 0.17 2.40 23.94
N ASN A 10 1.14 2.87 23.12
CA ASN A 10 2.14 2.05 22.44
C ASN A 10 1.56 0.91 21.55
N THR A 11 0.41 1.14 20.90
CA THR A 11 -0.32 0.11 20.12
C THR A 11 -0.02 0.08 18.61
N TRP A 12 -0.27 -1.06 17.96
CA TRP A 12 0.21 -1.37 16.60
C TRP A 12 -0.65 -1.02 15.43
N LYS A 13 0.06 -0.73 14.34
CA LYS A 13 -0.37 -0.12 13.09
C LYS A 13 -0.31 -1.10 11.88
N SER A 14 -1.39 -1.33 11.14
CA SER A 14 -1.51 -2.17 9.93
C SER A 14 -1.05 -1.48 8.65
N GLY A 15 -0.06 -2.09 7.98
CA GLY A 15 0.63 -1.64 6.77
C GLY A 15 -0.13 -1.87 5.46
N GLY A 16 -0.24 -0.88 4.58
CA GLY A 16 -0.83 -1.01 3.26
C GLY A 16 -0.21 -0.04 2.26
N VAL A 17 -0.14 -0.48 1.00
CA VAL A 17 0.17 0.38 -0.15
C VAL A 17 -1.17 0.88 -0.69
N SER A 18 -1.33 2.19 -0.75
CA SER A 18 -2.51 2.86 -1.29
C SER A 18 -2.07 3.85 -2.36
N THR A 19 -3.03 4.31 -3.17
CA THR A 19 -2.84 5.46 -4.04
C THR A 19 -3.78 6.58 -3.59
N ILE A 20 -3.26 7.80 -3.41
CA ILE A 20 -4.00 8.93 -2.87
C ILE A 20 -3.96 10.08 -3.88
N GLN A 21 -5.13 10.61 -4.22
CA GLN A 21 -5.27 11.79 -5.07
C GLN A 21 -4.50 12.99 -4.49
N GLY A 22 -3.70 13.66 -5.33
CA GLY A 22 -3.08 14.96 -4.99
C GLY A 22 -1.71 14.93 -4.30
N TYR A 23 -1.17 13.77 -3.93
CA TYR A 23 0.18 13.68 -3.35
C TYR A 23 1.25 13.30 -4.38
N GLY A 24 1.97 14.28 -4.92
CA GLY A 24 3.33 14.07 -5.46
C GLY A 24 3.51 13.17 -6.70
N SER A 25 2.46 12.77 -7.41
CA SER A 25 2.59 12.20 -8.75
C SER A 25 2.03 13.15 -9.79
N ASN A 26 2.74 13.27 -10.91
CA ASN A 26 2.30 13.97 -12.12
C ASN A 26 1.75 13.00 -13.18
N SER A 27 1.46 11.75 -12.79
CA SER A 27 1.09 10.68 -13.72
C SER A 27 -0.18 9.99 -13.26
N THR A 28 -1.19 10.06 -14.14
CA THR A 28 -2.48 9.37 -13.99
C THR A 28 -2.35 7.84 -14.08
N TYR A 29 -1.34 7.34 -14.81
CA TYR A 29 -1.16 5.92 -15.10
C TYR A 29 0.31 5.53 -14.92
N GLY A 30 0.56 4.26 -14.61
CA GLY A 30 1.92 3.77 -14.42
C GLY A 30 1.98 2.42 -13.72
N LYS A 31 3.20 1.97 -13.42
CA LYS A 31 3.45 0.79 -12.60
C LYS A 31 4.19 1.20 -11.33
N TYR A 32 3.69 0.75 -10.20
CA TYR A 32 4.25 1.00 -8.87
C TYR A 32 4.70 -0.33 -8.30
N LEU A 33 5.94 -0.41 -7.84
CA LEU A 33 6.50 -1.58 -7.16
C LEU A 33 7.09 -1.16 -5.81
N VAL A 34 6.77 -1.92 -4.78
CA VAL A 34 7.25 -1.67 -3.42
C VAL A 34 7.73 -2.97 -2.81
N ARG A 35 9.02 -3.03 -2.43
CA ARG A 35 9.58 -4.14 -1.67
C ARG A 35 9.45 -3.84 -0.18
N GLN A 36 8.62 -4.60 0.51
CA GLN A 36 8.33 -4.38 1.92
C GLN A 36 8.22 -5.67 2.72
N ARG A 37 8.40 -5.55 4.04
CA ARG A 37 8.07 -6.58 5.03
C ARG A 37 7.31 -5.96 6.19
N VAL A 38 6.47 -6.77 6.84
CA VAL A 38 5.82 -6.43 8.11
C VAL A 38 6.21 -7.49 9.13
N ASP A 39 6.80 -7.08 10.25
CA ASP A 39 7.33 -8.02 11.25
C ASP A 39 6.20 -8.69 12.08
N PRO A 40 6.29 -10.00 12.38
CA PRO A 40 7.25 -10.98 11.88
C PRO A 40 6.81 -11.54 10.52
N GLY A 41 7.49 -11.15 9.44
CA GLY A 41 7.12 -11.54 8.08
C GLY A 41 8.29 -11.53 7.12
N LYS A 42 8.06 -12.06 5.91
CA LYS A 42 9.07 -12.10 4.85
C LYS A 42 8.97 -10.85 3.98
N TRP A 43 10.05 -10.57 3.26
CA TRP A 43 10.05 -9.54 2.23
C TRP A 43 9.23 -10.00 1.02
N HIS A 44 8.30 -9.15 0.60
CA HIS A 44 7.47 -9.33 -0.59
C HIS A 44 7.55 -8.09 -1.48
N THR A 45 7.36 -8.29 -2.78
CA THR A 45 7.24 -7.19 -3.75
C THR A 45 5.76 -7.02 -4.07
N MET A 46 5.18 -5.91 -3.64
CA MET A 46 3.81 -5.53 -3.98
C MET A 46 3.82 -4.68 -5.24
N GLY A 47 2.93 -4.97 -6.18
CA GLY A 47 2.81 -4.22 -7.42
C GLY A 47 1.40 -3.74 -7.71
N VAL A 48 1.31 -2.58 -8.37
CA VAL A 48 0.09 -2.09 -9.02
C VAL A 48 0.46 -1.62 -10.42
N GLU A 49 -0.12 -2.25 -11.43
CA GLU A 49 -0.13 -1.75 -12.79
C GLU A 49 -1.45 -1.04 -13.05
N TRP A 50 -1.38 0.22 -13.46
CA TRP A 50 -2.53 1.07 -13.65
C TRP A 50 -2.53 1.64 -15.06
N THR A 51 -3.56 1.25 -15.81
CA THR A 51 -3.85 1.71 -17.17
C THR A 51 -5.28 2.26 -17.22
N PRO A 52 -5.70 2.94 -18.30
CA PRO A 52 -7.09 3.37 -18.44
C PRO A 52 -8.08 2.22 -18.19
N GLY A 53 -8.98 2.39 -17.22
CA GLY A 53 -10.05 1.45 -16.88
C GLY A 53 -9.61 0.14 -16.20
N LYS A 54 -8.32 -0.04 -15.86
CA LYS A 54 -7.81 -1.30 -15.31
C LYS A 54 -6.69 -1.11 -14.28
N LEU A 55 -6.78 -1.85 -13.18
CA LEU A 55 -5.74 -2.04 -12.16
C LEU A 55 -5.40 -3.53 -12.07
N VAL A 56 -4.11 -3.87 -12.11
CA VAL A 56 -3.62 -5.23 -11.84
C VAL A 56 -2.73 -5.16 -10.61
N TYR A 57 -3.08 -5.94 -9.59
CA TYR A 57 -2.35 -6.04 -8.34
C TYR A 57 -1.49 -7.31 -8.35
N THR A 58 -0.23 -7.19 -7.97
CA THR A 58 0.70 -8.32 -7.90
C THR A 58 1.32 -8.48 -6.51
N ILE A 59 1.65 -9.73 -6.17
CA ILE A 59 2.49 -10.11 -5.04
C ILE A 59 3.59 -11.01 -5.59
N ASP A 60 4.85 -10.61 -5.44
CA ASP A 60 6.02 -11.30 -5.99
C ASP A 60 5.85 -11.65 -7.48
N ASP A 61 5.47 -10.62 -8.26
CA ASP A 61 5.21 -10.67 -9.70
C ASP A 61 4.05 -11.59 -10.15
N GLN A 62 3.34 -12.22 -9.22
CA GLN A 62 2.13 -12.99 -9.52
C GLN A 62 0.89 -12.12 -9.38
N VAL A 63 -0.05 -12.21 -10.33
CA VAL A 63 -1.32 -11.50 -10.26
C VAL A 63 -2.13 -12.03 -9.08
N TRP A 64 -2.38 -11.15 -8.12
CA TRP A 64 -3.25 -11.42 -6.98
C TRP A 64 -4.69 -11.00 -7.25
N GLY A 65 -4.87 -9.90 -8.01
CA GLY A 65 -6.19 -9.38 -8.32
C GLY A 65 -6.19 -8.45 -9.52
N THR A 66 -7.35 -8.31 -10.15
CA THR A 66 -7.57 -7.37 -11.25
C THR A 66 -8.89 -6.65 -11.02
N VAL A 67 -8.88 -5.33 -11.19
CA VAL A 67 -10.08 -4.49 -11.21
C VAL A 67 -10.18 -3.89 -12.60
N GLN A 68 -11.31 -4.12 -13.28
CA GLN A 68 -11.60 -3.51 -14.57
C GLN A 68 -12.97 -2.86 -14.50
N SER A 69 -13.02 -1.53 -14.58
CA SER A 69 -14.24 -0.76 -14.38
C SER A 69 -14.05 0.70 -14.81
N ASN A 70 -15.16 1.37 -15.14
CA ASN A 70 -15.18 2.83 -15.32
C ASN A 70 -14.96 3.61 -14.02
N TYR A 71 -14.98 2.93 -12.86
CA TYR A 71 -14.62 3.52 -11.56
C TYR A 71 -13.12 3.51 -11.27
N VAL A 72 -12.29 2.90 -12.13
CA VAL A 72 -10.84 3.04 -12.01
C VAL A 72 -10.49 4.52 -12.22
N PRO A 73 -9.79 5.16 -11.27
CA PRO A 73 -9.50 6.59 -11.38
C PRO A 73 -8.76 6.93 -12.67
N ASN A 74 -9.02 8.13 -13.18
CA ASN A 74 -8.40 8.71 -14.38
C ASN A 74 -7.77 10.08 -14.10
N ILE A 75 -7.40 10.29 -12.84
CA ILE A 75 -6.73 11.49 -12.33
C ILE A 75 -5.41 11.09 -11.68
N SER A 76 -4.47 12.02 -11.54
CA SER A 76 -3.18 11.75 -10.90
C SER A 76 -3.33 11.29 -9.45
N MET A 77 -2.69 10.17 -9.08
CA MET A 77 -2.64 9.68 -7.69
C MET A 77 -1.22 9.36 -7.25
N GLY A 78 -0.87 9.78 -6.05
CA GLY A 78 0.38 9.50 -5.38
C GLY A 78 0.44 8.12 -4.77
N LEU A 79 1.62 7.53 -4.69
CA LEU A 79 1.85 6.36 -3.84
C LEU A 79 1.76 6.78 -2.36
N ALA A 80 0.99 6.02 -1.58
CA ALA A 80 0.94 6.14 -0.14
C ALA A 80 1.26 4.81 0.51
N LEU A 81 2.09 4.84 1.54
CA LEU A 81 2.40 3.69 2.39
C LEU A 81 1.94 4.03 3.79
N GLN A 82 0.98 3.30 4.34
CA GLN A 82 0.39 3.61 5.63
C GLN A 82 0.53 2.42 6.55
N THR A 83 0.87 2.66 7.83
CA THR A 83 0.54 1.73 8.90
C THR A 83 -0.55 2.36 9.80
N GLN A 84 -1.59 1.64 10.24
CA GLN A 84 -2.63 2.21 11.13
C GLN A 84 -3.16 1.30 12.25
N ALA A 85 -3.31 1.80 13.47
CA ALA A 85 -3.80 0.95 14.55
C ALA A 85 -5.29 0.67 14.43
N GLY A 86 -5.71 -0.51 14.88
CA GLY A 86 -7.12 -0.84 15.04
C GLY A 86 -7.82 0.13 15.98
N THR A 87 -9.11 0.38 15.74
CA THR A 87 -9.90 1.34 16.50
C THR A 87 -11.10 0.66 17.16
N THR A 88 -11.65 1.28 18.20
CA THR A 88 -12.80 0.77 18.97
C THR A 88 -14.10 0.73 18.16
N SER A 89 -14.17 1.47 17.05
CA SER A 89 -15.37 1.59 16.22
C SER A 89 -15.33 0.75 14.94
N SER A 90 -14.30 -0.06 14.73
CA SER A 90 -14.12 -0.83 13.49
C SER A 90 -14.18 -2.34 13.74
N ASN A 91 -15.17 -3.01 13.16
CA ASN A 91 -15.27 -4.48 13.20
C ASN A 91 -14.28 -5.17 12.26
N TRP A 92 -13.74 -4.45 11.27
CA TRP A 92 -12.78 -4.98 10.29
C TRP A 92 -11.32 -4.70 10.68
N ASN A 93 -11.08 -3.66 11.48
CA ASN A 93 -9.78 -3.35 12.08
C ASN A 93 -9.96 -3.10 13.59
N PRO A 94 -10.31 -4.15 14.37
CA PRO A 94 -10.65 -4.01 15.77
C PRO A 94 -9.43 -3.59 16.61
N ILE A 95 -9.71 -3.03 17.80
CA ILE A 95 -8.65 -2.64 18.73
C ILE A 95 -7.71 -3.83 19.03
N PRO A 96 -6.38 -3.61 19.08
CA PRO A 96 -5.43 -4.61 19.53
C PRO A 96 -5.82 -5.21 20.90
N ASN A 97 -5.60 -6.52 21.05
CA ASN A 97 -5.84 -7.26 22.28
C ASN A 97 -4.59 -8.03 22.71
N ASN A 98 -4.69 -8.88 23.73
CA ASN A 98 -3.55 -9.62 24.28
C ASN A 98 -2.87 -10.59 23.32
N SER A 99 -3.49 -10.97 22.19
CA SER A 99 -2.84 -11.76 21.14
C SER A 99 -2.10 -10.90 20.10
N THR A 100 -2.23 -9.58 20.18
CA THR A 100 -1.57 -8.65 19.26
C THR A 100 -0.15 -8.35 19.75
N PRO A 101 0.90 -8.46 18.89
CA PRO A 101 2.26 -8.11 19.29
C PRO A 101 2.35 -6.66 19.79
N SER A 102 3.26 -6.44 20.75
CA SER A 102 3.61 -5.09 21.24
C SER A 102 4.52 -4.33 20.29
N MET A 103 5.05 -4.97 19.23
CA MET A 103 5.79 -4.36 18.10
C MET A 103 5.46 -5.00 16.72
N VAL A 104 5.08 -4.26 15.64
CA VAL A 104 4.97 -4.73 14.22
C VAL A 104 5.45 -3.71 13.18
N GLN A 105 6.74 -3.67 12.88
CA GLN A 105 7.27 -2.65 11.97
C GLN A 105 7.00 -2.99 10.51
N MET A 106 6.59 -1.99 9.72
CA MET A 106 6.69 -2.05 8.26
C MET A 106 8.06 -1.49 7.86
N GLN A 107 8.80 -2.26 7.09
CA GLN A 107 10.09 -1.84 6.54
C GLN A 107 10.00 -1.86 5.02
N VAL A 108 10.58 -0.84 4.39
CA VAL A 108 10.62 -0.67 2.93
C VAL A 108 12.07 -0.71 2.52
N ASP A 109 12.40 -1.61 1.60
CA ASP A 109 13.73 -1.73 1.02
C ASP A 109 13.86 -0.74 -0.14
N TRP A 110 12.90 -0.78 -1.06
CA TRP A 110 12.87 0.13 -2.21
C TRP A 110 11.46 0.37 -2.73
N VAL A 111 11.34 1.47 -3.49
CA VAL A 111 10.15 1.85 -4.27
C VAL A 111 10.60 2.20 -5.68
N VAL A 112 9.88 1.69 -6.68
CA VAL A 112 10.06 2.07 -8.08
C VAL A 112 8.72 2.44 -8.70
N ILE A 113 8.72 3.52 -9.49
CA ILE A 113 7.54 4.02 -10.21
C ILE A 113 7.93 4.17 -11.68
N TYR A 114 7.20 3.50 -12.55
CA TYR A 114 7.32 3.61 -14.00
C TYR A 114 6.15 4.42 -14.54
N ALA A 115 6.45 5.46 -15.32
CA ALA A 115 5.42 6.19 -16.05
C ALA A 115 4.77 5.27 -17.10
N TRP A 116 3.46 5.39 -17.27
CA TRP A 116 2.77 4.67 -18.33
C TRP A 116 3.11 5.28 -19.70
N ASN A 117 3.51 4.41 -20.63
CA ASN A 117 3.64 4.74 -22.03
C ASN A 117 2.62 3.93 -22.84
N PRO A 118 1.58 4.55 -23.44
CA PRO A 118 0.57 3.84 -24.23
C PRO A 118 1.14 3.12 -25.46
N GLN A 119 2.37 3.45 -25.89
CA GLN A 119 3.01 2.84 -27.06
C GLN A 119 3.95 1.68 -26.72
N GLN A 120 4.13 1.35 -25.43
CA GLN A 120 5.00 0.28 -25.00
C GLN A 120 4.20 -1.04 -24.94
N THR A 121 4.17 -1.77 -26.06
CA THR A 121 3.59 -3.13 -26.11
C THR A 121 4.52 -4.12 -25.44
N SER A 122 3.97 -5.01 -24.61
CA SER A 122 4.66 -6.12 -23.94
C SER A 122 5.33 -7.09 -24.91
#